data_AF-A0A5C3FCK2-F1
#
_entry.id   AF-A0A5C3FCK2-F1
#
_cell.length_a   1.000
_cell.length_b   1.000
_cell.length_c   1.000
_cell.angle_alpha   90.00
_cell.angle_beta   90.00
_cell.angle_gamma   90.00
#
_symmetry.space_group_name_H-M   'P 1'
#
loop_
_entity.id
_entity.type
_entity.pdbx_description
1 polymer ?
#
loop_
_entity_poly.entity_id
_entity_poly.type
_entity_poly.pdbx_seq_one_letter_code
_entity_poly.pdbx_strand_id
1 'polypeptide(L)'
;MDDSAPSGGGSGLERRRHVAFYLRHLSMLPQPYTSADSQRLTLAYFALSSLDLLGAIEGKISQADRAEYADWIYEQQCSAERGGGFRGGPGVGSAVPSLATLGPSASAAAAHAVDVDVEVEVDAGLPPVASSPRPSRVLERLGGGNLAMTYTALLSLAILRDDFARLDRAAILAHLSSCQQRDGSFAPSVGHREYDCRFLFCAFAVCWMLDDWSAIDVDRAIGFLRRSRCWDGSFGQSETQEGHGGSTYCAVAALALANRLDELDEVDESAAPPTASSSGSSAATDSTSTAGGGRRAELERWLLSRQQSGTGFNGRLEKPVDTCYSFWCGAALQILGQHHHIDAASDIGWILSAVSPVGGISKVPDDPPDLMHSYLSTAALSLHAHGEPAQSDEIESDDAAAVALRAGLRSSLQPLDPALNLSESSKAWLVQHLHRHR
;
A
#
# COMPACT_ATOMS: atom_id res chain seq x y z
N MET A 1 -25.60 -29.54 39.46
CA MET A 1 -26.28 -28.77 38.41
C MET A 1 -25.16 -28.21 37.57
N ASP A 2 -24.99 -28.87 36.44
CA ASP A 2 -23.88 -28.76 35.51
C ASP A 2 -23.97 -27.42 34.78
N ASP A 3 -22.94 -26.60 34.91
CA ASP A 3 -22.87 -25.27 34.31
C ASP A 3 -22.42 -25.46 32.86
N SER A 4 -23.42 -25.58 31.99
CA SER A 4 -23.28 -25.89 30.57
C SER A 4 -22.46 -24.82 29.84
N ALA A 5 -21.32 -25.29 29.32
CA ALA A 5 -20.53 -24.85 28.17
C ALA A 5 -20.87 -23.52 27.46
N PRO A 6 -19.86 -22.71 27.10
CA PRO A 6 -20.07 -21.55 26.23
C PRO A 6 -20.63 -22.00 24.87
N SER A 7 -21.72 -21.37 24.49
CA SER A 7 -22.46 -21.57 23.25
C SER A 7 -21.60 -21.30 22.01
N GLY A 8 -21.38 -22.35 21.21
CA GLY A 8 -21.17 -22.33 19.75
C GLY A 8 -20.28 -21.24 19.15
N GLY A 9 -18.98 -21.53 19.03
CA GLY A 9 -18.04 -20.74 18.23
C GLY A 9 -18.45 -20.70 16.76
N GLY A 10 -18.77 -19.51 16.25
CA GLY A 10 -18.94 -19.27 14.83
C GLY A 10 -17.58 -19.33 14.13
N SER A 11 -17.26 -20.45 13.50
CA SER A 11 -15.97 -20.71 12.84
C SER A 11 -15.79 -20.00 11.49
N GLY A 12 -16.46 -18.86 11.27
CA GLY A 12 -16.45 -18.19 9.97
C GLY A 12 -16.73 -16.69 10.04
N LEU A 13 -16.30 -15.98 9.00
CA LEU A 13 -16.47 -14.53 8.85
C LEU A 13 -17.95 -14.15 8.83
N GLU A 14 -18.44 -13.45 9.87
CA GLU A 14 -19.83 -13.00 9.98
C GLU A 14 -20.12 -11.83 9.02
N ARG A 15 -20.23 -12.11 7.71
CA ARG A 15 -20.36 -11.13 6.62
C ARG A 15 -21.30 -9.96 6.92
N ARG A 16 -22.48 -10.22 7.51
CA ARG A 16 -23.48 -9.17 7.81
C ARG A 16 -22.96 -8.10 8.77
N ARG A 17 -22.20 -8.49 9.80
CA ARG A 17 -21.65 -7.55 10.79
C ARG A 17 -20.54 -6.69 10.17
N HIS A 18 -19.65 -7.29 9.40
CA HIS A 18 -18.61 -6.55 8.68
C HIS A 18 -19.19 -5.55 7.68
N VAL A 19 -20.21 -5.95 6.89
CA VAL A 19 -20.90 -5.02 5.99
C VAL A 19 -21.51 -3.84 6.76
N ALA A 20 -22.17 -4.09 7.89
CA ALA A 20 -22.72 -3.01 8.73
C ALA A 20 -21.63 -2.10 9.31
N PHE A 21 -20.47 -2.65 9.68
CA PHE A 21 -19.31 -1.90 10.14
C PHE A 21 -18.81 -0.92 9.08
N TYR A 22 -18.59 -1.37 7.84
CA TYR A 22 -18.08 -0.51 6.76
C TYR A 22 -19.10 0.54 6.30
N LEU A 23 -20.38 0.19 6.16
CA LEU A 23 -21.43 1.15 5.80
C LEU A 23 -21.56 2.29 6.81
N ARG A 24 -21.45 1.98 8.11
CA ARG A 24 -21.42 2.98 9.17
C ARG A 24 -20.23 3.94 9.04
N HIS A 25 -19.04 3.42 8.70
CA HIS A 25 -17.85 4.24 8.53
C HIS A 25 -17.86 5.09 7.25
N LEU A 26 -18.54 4.64 6.19
CA LEU A 26 -18.81 5.48 5.01
C LEU A 26 -19.74 6.65 5.35
N SER A 27 -20.71 6.43 6.24
CA SER A 27 -21.66 7.46 6.65
C SER A 27 -21.07 8.43 7.68
N MET A 28 -20.24 7.94 8.61
CA MET A 28 -19.67 8.73 9.70
C MET A 28 -18.38 8.10 10.22
N LEU A 29 -17.33 8.91 10.31
CA LEU A 29 -16.08 8.52 10.97
C LEU A 29 -16.11 8.86 12.47
N PRO A 30 -15.87 7.88 13.37
CA PRO A 30 -15.73 8.14 14.80
C PRO A 30 -14.57 9.09 15.16
N GLN A 31 -14.64 9.71 16.35
CA GLN A 31 -13.63 10.66 16.86
C GLN A 31 -12.17 10.17 16.75
N PRO A 32 -11.82 8.89 16.98
CA PRO A 32 -10.44 8.41 16.84
C PRO A 32 -9.79 8.68 15.47
N TYR A 33 -10.59 8.84 14.40
CA TYR A 33 -10.08 9.15 13.06
C TYR A 33 -9.79 10.64 12.82
N THR A 34 -9.97 11.51 13.83
CA THR A 34 -9.75 12.96 13.69
C THR A 34 -8.32 13.29 13.23
N SER A 35 -7.31 12.57 13.74
CA SER A 35 -5.92 12.76 13.32
C SER A 35 -5.65 12.34 11.87
N ALA A 36 -6.56 11.56 11.28
CA ALA A 36 -6.51 11.09 9.90
C ALA A 36 -7.41 11.92 8.96
N ASP A 37 -7.82 13.14 9.34
CA ASP A 37 -8.63 14.02 8.49
C ASP A 37 -7.93 14.33 7.14
N SER A 38 -6.59 14.37 7.16
CA SER A 38 -5.78 14.53 5.94
C SER A 38 -5.70 13.29 5.06
N GLN A 39 -6.30 12.17 5.47
CA GLN A 39 -6.26 10.86 4.81
C GLN A 39 -7.66 10.25 4.64
N ARG A 40 -8.72 11.06 4.68
CA ARG A 40 -10.13 10.59 4.59
C ARG A 40 -10.39 9.77 3.34
N LEU A 41 -9.76 10.11 2.23
CA LEU A 41 -9.88 9.35 0.99
C LEU A 41 -9.36 7.91 1.12
N THR A 42 -8.25 7.70 1.85
CA THR A 42 -7.76 6.36 2.18
C THR A 42 -8.71 5.61 3.10
N LEU A 43 -9.32 6.28 4.09
CA LEU A 43 -10.33 5.67 4.95
C LEU A 43 -11.58 5.25 4.16
N ALA A 44 -12.03 6.09 3.23
CA ALA A 44 -13.13 5.77 2.32
C ALA A 44 -12.78 4.56 1.44
N TYR A 45 -11.57 4.52 0.89
CA TYR A 45 -11.07 3.37 0.14
C TYR A 45 -11.09 2.07 0.97
N PHE A 46 -10.62 2.07 2.22
CA PHE A 46 -10.66 0.88 3.07
C PHE A 46 -12.09 0.37 3.28
N ALA A 47 -13.05 1.27 3.48
CA ALA A 47 -14.45 0.88 3.64
C ALA A 47 -15.07 0.38 2.32
N LEU A 48 -14.85 1.09 1.20
CA LEU A 48 -15.36 0.70 -0.13
C LEU A 48 -14.74 -0.62 -0.60
N SER A 49 -13.43 -0.78 -0.51
CA SER A 49 -12.72 -1.98 -0.96
C SER A 49 -13.11 -3.20 -0.12
N SER A 50 -13.34 -3.03 1.18
CA SER A 50 -13.87 -4.11 2.01
C SER A 50 -15.30 -4.51 1.63
N LEU A 51 -16.17 -3.54 1.32
CA LEU A 51 -17.52 -3.83 0.83
C LEU A 51 -17.49 -4.50 -0.55
N ASP A 52 -16.54 -4.15 -1.40
CA ASP A 52 -16.35 -4.76 -2.71
C ASP A 52 -15.92 -6.22 -2.57
N LEU A 53 -14.89 -6.49 -1.75
CA LEU A 53 -14.46 -7.85 -1.43
C LEU A 53 -15.58 -8.70 -0.80
N LEU A 54 -16.43 -8.10 0.03
CA LEU A 54 -17.59 -8.78 0.60
C LEU A 54 -18.76 -8.91 -0.40
N GLY A 55 -18.60 -8.50 -1.65
CA GLY A 55 -19.65 -8.51 -2.68
C GLY A 55 -20.90 -7.75 -2.23
N ALA A 56 -20.72 -6.65 -1.51
CA ALA A 56 -21.77 -5.89 -0.84
C ALA A 56 -22.01 -4.50 -1.44
N ILE A 57 -21.14 -4.01 -2.34
CA ILE A 57 -21.37 -2.75 -3.06
C ILE A 57 -22.72 -2.81 -3.78
N GLU A 58 -22.88 -3.81 -4.65
CA GLU A 58 -24.14 -4.07 -5.33
C GLU A 58 -25.19 -4.58 -4.33
N GLY A 59 -26.26 -3.81 -4.16
CA GLY A 59 -27.38 -4.15 -3.29
C GLY A 59 -27.33 -3.56 -1.87
N LYS A 60 -26.21 -2.98 -1.41
CA LYS A 60 -26.17 -2.19 -0.17
C LYS A 60 -25.97 -0.69 -0.38
N ILE A 61 -25.33 -0.30 -1.49
CA ILE A 61 -25.14 1.12 -1.83
C ILE A 61 -25.99 1.39 -3.08
N SER A 62 -26.85 2.41 -3.02
CA SER A 62 -27.70 2.74 -4.15
C SER A 62 -26.87 3.31 -5.31
N GLN A 63 -27.43 3.38 -6.52
CA GLN A 63 -26.74 4.06 -7.63
C GLN A 63 -26.57 5.56 -7.37
N ALA A 64 -27.53 6.19 -6.67
CA ALA A 64 -27.45 7.60 -6.30
C ALA A 64 -26.30 7.84 -5.30
N ASP A 65 -26.20 7.02 -4.25
CA ASP A 65 -25.12 7.17 -3.26
C ASP A 65 -23.74 6.91 -3.89
N ARG A 66 -23.65 5.94 -4.82
CA ARG A 66 -22.40 5.69 -5.56
C ARG A 66 -21.97 6.91 -6.37
N ALA A 67 -22.92 7.58 -7.02
CA ALA A 67 -22.65 8.81 -7.76
C ALA A 67 -22.22 9.95 -6.82
N GLU A 68 -22.88 10.10 -5.67
CA GLU A 68 -22.51 11.10 -4.64
C GLU A 68 -21.09 10.84 -4.09
N TYR A 69 -20.73 9.57 -3.85
CA TYR A 69 -19.38 9.21 -3.42
C TYR A 69 -18.34 9.51 -4.49
N ALA A 70 -18.64 9.23 -5.76
CA ALA A 70 -17.76 9.58 -6.88
C ALA A 70 -17.60 11.10 -7.02
N ASP A 71 -18.69 11.86 -6.88
CA ASP A 71 -18.66 13.33 -6.85
C ASP A 71 -17.74 13.86 -5.74
N TRP A 72 -17.89 13.35 -4.53
CA TRP A 72 -17.03 13.73 -3.40
C TRP A 72 -15.56 13.40 -3.62
N ILE A 73 -15.25 12.26 -4.28
CA ILE A 73 -13.87 11.92 -4.65
C ILE A 73 -13.33 12.92 -5.68
N TYR A 74 -14.10 13.25 -6.71
CA TYR A 74 -13.69 14.23 -7.73
C TYR A 74 -13.54 15.65 -7.20
N GLU A 75 -14.25 16.05 -6.15
CA GLU A 75 -14.01 17.31 -5.43
C GLU A 75 -12.61 17.41 -4.81
N GLN A 76 -11.93 16.26 -4.64
CA GLN A 76 -10.56 16.20 -4.14
C GLN A 76 -9.51 16.18 -5.24
N GLN A 77 -9.91 16.17 -6.51
CA GLN A 77 -8.98 16.28 -7.62
C GLN A 77 -8.39 17.70 -7.67
N CYS A 78 -7.07 17.80 -7.60
CA CYS A 78 -6.32 19.04 -7.68
C CYS A 78 -5.99 19.35 -9.15
N SER A 79 -6.10 20.64 -9.53
CA SER A 79 -5.64 21.09 -10.85
C SER A 79 -4.12 21.00 -10.97
N ALA A 80 -3.60 20.99 -12.20
CA ALA A 80 -2.16 20.99 -12.47
C ALA A 80 -1.42 22.16 -11.76
N GLU A 81 -2.04 23.35 -11.70
CA GLU A 81 -1.48 24.53 -11.00
C GLU A 81 -1.37 24.32 -9.48
N ARG A 82 -2.20 23.46 -8.91
CA ARG A 82 -2.17 23.07 -7.48
C ARG A 82 -1.39 21.77 -7.25
N GLY A 83 -0.56 21.39 -8.21
CA GLY A 83 0.30 20.20 -8.12
C GLY A 83 -0.32 18.94 -8.69
N GLY A 84 -1.57 18.93 -9.17
CA GLY A 84 -2.24 17.75 -9.73
C GLY A 84 -2.55 16.66 -8.70
N GLY A 85 -3.10 15.52 -9.13
CA GLY A 85 -3.44 14.39 -8.26
C GLY A 85 -4.68 14.62 -7.40
N PHE A 86 -4.86 13.82 -6.34
CA PHE A 86 -5.96 13.97 -5.38
C PHE A 86 -5.44 14.34 -3.99
N ARG A 87 -6.15 15.20 -3.26
CA ARG A 87 -5.90 15.47 -1.83
C ARG A 87 -6.71 14.51 -0.95
N GLY A 88 -6.34 14.39 0.33
CA GLY A 88 -6.99 13.42 1.22
C GLY A 88 -8.33 13.87 1.81
N GLY A 89 -8.69 15.15 1.67
CA GLY A 89 -9.98 15.69 2.10
C GLY A 89 -10.08 17.20 1.84
N PRO A 90 -11.28 17.79 1.96
CA PRO A 90 -11.53 19.20 1.60
C PRO A 90 -10.77 20.20 2.48
N GLY A 91 -10.41 19.83 3.72
CA GLY A 91 -9.61 20.65 4.63
C GLY A 91 -8.12 20.69 4.29
N VAL A 92 -7.63 19.76 3.46
CA VAL A 92 -6.22 19.70 3.05
C VAL A 92 -6.00 20.68 1.89
N GLY A 93 -5.15 21.69 2.08
CA GLY A 93 -4.84 22.70 1.06
C GLY A 93 -5.84 23.86 0.93
N SER A 94 -6.78 24.01 1.86
CA SER A 94 -7.62 25.22 1.94
C SER A 94 -6.94 26.31 2.78
N ALA A 95 -5.75 26.77 2.37
CA ALA A 95 -5.06 27.89 3.01
C ALA A 95 -5.00 29.13 2.11
N VAL A 96 -6.07 29.46 1.37
CA VAL A 96 -6.34 30.84 0.92
C VAL A 96 -7.86 31.04 0.86
N PRO A 97 -8.47 31.88 1.72
CA PRO A 97 -9.74 32.49 1.36
C PRO A 97 -9.48 33.29 0.08
N SER A 98 -10.26 33.07 -0.98
CA SER A 98 -10.21 33.90 -2.18
C SER A 98 -9.93 35.35 -1.81
N LEU A 99 -8.95 35.98 -2.46
CA LEU A 99 -8.60 37.38 -2.21
C LEU A 99 -9.81 38.32 -2.41
N ALA A 100 -10.91 37.82 -2.99
CA ALA A 100 -12.19 38.50 -3.12
C ALA A 100 -13.02 38.58 -1.81
N THR A 101 -12.71 37.80 -0.78
CA THR A 101 -13.53 37.69 0.44
C THR A 101 -13.00 38.50 1.63
N LEU A 102 -11.80 39.07 1.54
CA LEU A 102 -11.23 39.91 2.58
C LEU A 102 -11.32 41.38 2.15
N GLY A 103 -12.28 42.10 2.73
CA GLY A 103 -12.32 43.56 2.64
C GLY A 103 -11.02 44.20 3.12
N PRO A 104 -10.77 45.48 2.79
CA PRO A 104 -9.45 46.13 2.86
C PRO A 104 -8.84 46.32 4.27
N SER A 105 -9.38 45.69 5.32
CA SER A 105 -8.98 45.90 6.71
C SER A 105 -8.07 44.82 7.32
N ALA A 106 -7.78 43.71 6.64
CA ALA A 106 -7.01 42.59 7.23
C ALA A 106 -5.53 42.52 6.81
N SER A 107 -4.98 43.60 6.23
CA SER A 107 -3.60 43.62 5.71
C SER A 107 -2.50 43.78 6.77
N ALA A 108 -2.83 44.02 8.05
CA ALA A 108 -1.82 44.38 9.06
C ALA A 108 -1.43 43.24 10.04
N ALA A 109 -2.18 42.14 10.11
CA ALA A 109 -1.98 41.12 11.15
C ALA A 109 -1.07 39.94 10.76
N ALA A 110 -0.71 39.79 9.48
CA ALA A 110 0.06 38.63 9.00
C ALA A 110 1.59 38.81 9.00
N ALA A 111 2.11 39.94 9.50
CA ALA A 111 3.52 40.31 9.37
C ALA A 111 4.40 40.01 10.61
N HIS A 112 3.94 39.18 11.57
CA HIS A 112 4.63 39.04 12.86
C HIS A 112 4.76 37.59 13.40
N ALA A 113 5.28 36.67 12.58
CA ALA A 113 5.80 35.39 13.06
C ALA A 113 7.11 34.98 12.33
N VAL A 114 8.17 35.54 12.89
CA VAL A 114 9.65 35.38 12.82
C VAL A 114 10.12 33.91 12.66
N ASP A 115 10.92 33.61 11.63
CA ASP A 115 12.37 33.29 11.62
C ASP A 115 12.87 32.22 12.62
N VAL A 116 13.40 31.11 12.08
CA VAL A 116 14.58 30.40 12.59
C VAL A 116 15.35 29.84 11.38
N ASP A 117 16.43 30.51 11.00
CA ASP A 117 17.41 30.01 10.04
C ASP A 117 18.25 28.89 10.67
N VAL A 118 18.45 27.79 9.93
CA VAL A 118 19.54 26.84 10.18
C VAL A 118 20.42 26.85 8.94
N GLU A 119 21.53 27.57 9.00
CA GLU A 119 22.58 27.52 7.99
C GLU A 119 23.33 26.19 8.11
N VAL A 120 23.37 25.42 7.03
CA VAL A 120 24.30 24.30 6.85
C VAL A 120 25.18 24.66 5.67
N GLU A 121 26.45 24.94 5.92
CA GLU A 121 27.46 25.12 4.88
C GLU A 121 27.64 23.81 4.09
N VAL A 122 27.52 23.90 2.76
CA VAL A 122 27.89 22.82 1.83
C VAL A 122 29.03 23.32 0.94
N ASP A 123 30.11 22.55 0.99
CA ASP A 123 31.38 22.72 0.29
C ASP A 123 31.21 22.88 -1.23
N ALA A 124 32.00 23.78 -1.81
CA ALA A 124 31.86 24.29 -3.17
C ALA A 124 32.79 23.56 -4.15
N GLY A 125 32.22 22.80 -5.10
CA GLY A 125 33.06 22.23 -6.16
C GLY A 125 32.37 21.32 -7.16
N LEU A 126 31.33 21.77 -7.87
CA LEU A 126 30.89 21.21 -9.17
C LEU A 126 30.09 22.28 -9.96
N PRO A 127 30.22 22.37 -11.29
CA PRO A 127 29.58 23.41 -12.08
C PRO A 127 28.05 23.22 -12.14
N PRO A 128 27.26 24.31 -12.28
CA PRO A 128 25.81 24.24 -12.23
C PRO A 128 25.26 23.60 -13.51
N VAL A 129 24.68 22.41 -13.39
CA VAL A 129 23.84 21.80 -14.41
C VAL A 129 22.42 22.38 -14.28
N ALA A 130 21.80 22.72 -15.42
CA ALA A 130 20.53 23.41 -15.55
C ALA A 130 19.49 22.96 -14.49
N SER A 131 19.13 23.90 -13.61
CA SER A 131 18.13 23.68 -12.58
C SER A 131 16.77 23.42 -13.21
N SER A 132 16.22 22.22 -13.00
CA SER A 132 14.76 22.03 -13.02
C SER A 132 14.11 23.16 -12.21
N PRO A 133 13.03 23.80 -12.70
CA PRO A 133 12.41 24.92 -12.00
C PRO A 133 12.01 24.43 -10.60
N ARG A 134 12.65 24.99 -9.57
CA ARG A 134 12.23 24.77 -8.19
C ARG A 134 10.76 25.16 -8.10
N PRO A 135 9.86 24.28 -7.62
CA PRO A 135 8.48 24.67 -7.39
C PRO A 135 8.50 25.92 -6.50
N SER A 136 7.84 26.99 -6.97
CA SER A 136 7.83 28.27 -6.25
C SER A 136 7.36 28.05 -4.81
N ARG A 137 7.85 28.83 -3.84
CA ARG A 137 7.42 28.81 -2.42
C ARG A 137 5.89 28.93 -2.22
N VAL A 138 5.15 29.25 -3.28
CA VAL A 138 3.68 29.27 -3.34
C VAL A 138 3.09 27.86 -3.35
N LEU A 139 3.72 26.88 -4.02
CA LEU A 139 3.27 25.48 -4.06
C LEU A 139 3.36 24.80 -2.69
N GLU A 140 4.38 25.14 -1.88
CA GLU A 140 4.53 24.66 -0.50
C GLU A 140 3.37 25.14 0.42
N ARG A 141 2.70 26.25 0.07
CA ARG A 141 1.65 26.87 0.91
C ARG A 141 0.22 26.49 0.50
N LEU A 142 0.00 25.93 -0.69
CA LEU A 142 -1.34 25.75 -1.26
C LEU A 142 -1.97 24.38 -1.00
N GLY A 143 -1.24 23.40 -0.45
CA GLY A 143 -1.69 22.02 -0.26
C GLY A 143 -2.14 21.36 -1.58
N GLY A 144 -1.25 20.57 -2.17
CA GLY A 144 -1.48 19.89 -3.43
C GLY A 144 -1.98 18.45 -3.28
N GLY A 145 -2.15 17.77 -4.42
CA GLY A 145 -2.45 16.35 -4.41
C GLY A 145 -1.33 15.52 -3.77
N ASN A 146 -1.67 14.29 -3.44
CA ASN A 146 -0.81 13.33 -2.76
C ASN A 146 -0.88 11.98 -3.50
N LEU A 147 0.26 11.30 -3.64
CA LEU A 147 0.35 10.05 -4.38
C LEU A 147 -0.51 8.93 -3.77
N ALA A 148 -0.50 8.78 -2.45
CA ALA A 148 -1.32 7.77 -1.77
C ALA A 148 -2.81 8.07 -1.91
N MET A 149 -3.20 9.34 -1.88
CA MET A 149 -4.57 9.77 -2.12
C MET A 149 -4.98 9.59 -3.58
N THR A 150 -4.08 9.85 -4.53
CA THR A 150 -4.33 9.63 -5.96
C THR A 150 -4.54 8.13 -6.24
N TYR A 151 -3.69 7.28 -5.65
CA TYR A 151 -3.85 5.83 -5.71
C TYR A 151 -5.22 5.38 -5.16
N THR A 152 -5.60 5.81 -3.96
CA THR A 152 -6.87 5.40 -3.35
C THR A 152 -8.11 6.00 -4.04
N ALA A 153 -8.02 7.20 -4.62
CA ALA A 153 -9.07 7.79 -5.46
C ALA A 153 -9.38 6.90 -6.66
N LEU A 154 -8.37 6.54 -7.44
CA LEU A 154 -8.56 5.77 -8.68
C LEU A 154 -9.17 4.40 -8.40
N LEU A 155 -8.69 3.71 -7.36
CA LEU A 155 -9.26 2.44 -6.93
C LEU A 155 -10.70 2.60 -6.43
N SER A 156 -11.00 3.64 -5.65
CA SER A 156 -12.35 3.90 -5.16
C SER A 156 -13.33 4.21 -6.30
N LEU A 157 -12.91 5.00 -7.29
CA LEU A 157 -13.72 5.27 -8.50
C LEU A 157 -13.98 3.98 -9.30
N ALA A 158 -12.99 3.08 -9.40
CA ALA A 158 -13.17 1.78 -10.04
C ALA A 158 -14.21 0.90 -9.31
N ILE A 159 -14.15 0.86 -7.97
CA ILE A 159 -15.12 0.14 -7.13
C ILE A 159 -16.54 0.70 -7.31
N LEU A 160 -16.66 2.03 -7.42
CA LEU A 160 -17.93 2.72 -7.64
C LEU A 160 -18.46 2.60 -9.07
N ARG A 161 -17.70 1.96 -9.98
CA ARG A 161 -18.03 1.78 -11.40
C ARG A 161 -18.10 3.11 -12.17
N ASP A 162 -17.22 4.05 -11.85
CA ASP A 162 -17.07 5.30 -12.58
C ASP A 162 -16.42 5.07 -13.96
N ASP A 163 -16.74 5.92 -14.94
CA ASP A 163 -16.21 5.82 -16.31
C ASP A 163 -14.90 6.60 -16.53
N PHE A 164 -14.43 7.32 -15.51
CA PHE A 164 -13.22 8.15 -15.51
C PHE A 164 -13.24 9.33 -16.50
N ALA A 165 -14.39 9.71 -17.04
CA ALA A 165 -14.48 10.80 -18.02
C ALA A 165 -14.09 12.18 -17.45
N ARG A 166 -14.19 12.35 -16.12
CA ARG A 166 -13.87 13.59 -15.39
C ARG A 166 -12.42 13.65 -14.90
N LEU A 167 -11.62 12.62 -15.19
CA LEU A 167 -10.26 12.51 -14.69
C LEU A 167 -9.31 13.43 -15.49
N ASP A 168 -8.63 14.34 -14.80
CA ASP A 168 -7.57 15.17 -15.35
C ASP A 168 -6.26 14.37 -15.36
N ARG A 169 -6.13 13.50 -16.36
CA ARG A 169 -4.95 12.64 -16.55
C ARG A 169 -3.67 13.45 -16.67
N ALA A 170 -3.71 14.57 -17.39
CA ALA A 170 -2.54 15.41 -17.61
C ALA A 170 -2.03 16.00 -16.29
N ALA A 171 -2.93 16.47 -15.42
CA ALA A 171 -2.56 16.95 -14.09
C ALA A 171 -1.98 15.83 -13.21
N ILE A 172 -2.52 14.61 -13.27
CA ILE A 172 -2.00 13.46 -12.52
C ILE A 172 -0.60 13.08 -12.99
N LEU A 173 -0.35 13.03 -14.31
CA LEU A 173 0.97 12.74 -14.87
C LEU A 173 1.99 13.83 -14.51
N ALA A 174 1.59 15.09 -14.57
CA ALA A 174 2.44 16.20 -14.11
C ALA A 174 2.77 16.07 -12.60
N HIS A 175 1.80 15.67 -11.77
CA HIS A 175 2.00 15.41 -10.36
C HIS A 175 3.04 14.30 -10.14
N LEU A 176 2.87 13.15 -10.79
CA LEU A 176 3.81 12.01 -10.72
C LEU A 176 5.24 12.44 -11.03
N SER A 177 5.42 13.15 -12.14
CA SER A 177 6.73 13.65 -12.56
C SER A 177 7.34 14.58 -11.52
N SER A 178 6.54 15.47 -10.92
CA SER A 178 6.99 16.43 -9.90
C SER A 178 7.33 15.79 -8.55
N CYS A 179 6.81 14.60 -8.26
CA CYS A 179 7.06 13.87 -7.03
C CYS A 179 8.31 12.98 -7.09
N GLN A 180 8.81 12.67 -8.29
CA GLN A 180 10.03 11.86 -8.44
C GLN A 180 11.29 12.66 -8.08
N GLN A 181 12.11 12.10 -7.21
CA GLN A 181 13.36 12.68 -6.75
C GLN A 181 14.54 12.30 -7.65
N ARG A 182 15.67 12.99 -7.47
CA ARG A 182 16.91 12.77 -8.25
C ARG A 182 17.53 11.40 -8.06
N ASP A 183 17.29 10.76 -6.93
CA ASP A 183 17.78 9.42 -6.60
C ASP A 183 16.83 8.32 -7.08
N GLY A 184 15.66 8.67 -7.62
CA GLY A 184 14.61 7.76 -8.09
C GLY A 184 13.49 7.50 -7.09
N SER A 185 13.65 7.93 -5.83
CA SER A 185 12.59 7.84 -4.82
C SER A 185 11.42 8.79 -5.15
N PHE A 186 10.30 8.62 -4.47
CA PHE A 186 9.13 9.48 -4.65
C PHE A 186 8.72 10.13 -3.32
N ALA A 187 8.40 11.41 -3.37
CA ALA A 187 7.77 12.13 -2.27
C ALA A 187 6.24 12.02 -2.36
N PRO A 188 5.49 12.13 -1.24
CA PRO A 188 4.03 12.07 -1.25
C PRO A 188 3.41 13.16 -2.11
N SER A 189 3.98 14.37 -2.05
CA SER A 189 3.52 15.58 -2.69
C SER A 189 4.71 16.51 -2.92
N VAL A 190 4.57 17.47 -3.83
CA VAL A 190 5.57 18.51 -4.07
C VAL A 190 5.93 19.23 -2.77
N GLY A 191 7.22 19.44 -2.53
CA GLY A 191 7.74 20.17 -1.36
C GLY A 191 7.85 19.35 -0.06
N HIS A 192 7.42 18.09 -0.06
CA HIS A 192 7.66 17.19 1.08
C HIS A 192 9.09 16.65 1.06
N ARG A 193 9.62 16.38 2.26
CA ARG A 193 10.97 15.84 2.48
C ARG A 193 10.98 14.34 2.75
N GLU A 194 9.81 13.75 2.94
CA GLU A 194 9.66 12.31 3.09
C GLU A 194 9.64 11.68 1.69
N TYR A 195 10.45 10.64 1.49
CA TYR A 195 10.48 9.86 0.25
C TYR A 195 10.82 8.41 0.57
N ASP A 196 9.99 7.48 0.11
CA ASP A 196 10.11 6.07 0.48
C ASP A 196 9.35 5.14 -0.47
N CYS A 197 9.53 3.83 -0.25
CA CYS A 197 8.93 2.75 -1.02
C CYS A 197 7.40 2.82 -1.13
N ARG A 198 6.67 3.42 -0.18
CA ARG A 198 5.19 3.51 -0.23
C ARG A 198 4.77 4.44 -1.36
N PHE A 199 5.43 5.59 -1.49
CA PHE A 199 5.12 6.56 -2.53
C PHE A 199 5.59 6.10 -3.90
N LEU A 200 6.71 5.36 -3.97
CA LEU A 200 7.13 4.69 -5.20
C LEU A 200 6.07 3.69 -5.65
N PHE A 201 5.59 2.83 -4.76
CA PHE A 201 4.49 1.90 -5.06
C PHE A 201 3.25 2.64 -5.57
N CYS A 202 2.82 3.69 -4.87
CA CYS A 202 1.67 4.49 -5.30
C CYS A 202 1.88 5.08 -6.71
N ALA A 203 3.08 5.60 -7.00
CA ALA A 203 3.40 6.13 -8.33
C ALA A 203 3.32 5.05 -9.41
N PHE A 204 3.88 3.87 -9.17
CA PHE A 204 3.86 2.73 -10.09
C PHE A 204 2.43 2.22 -10.31
N ALA A 205 1.64 2.11 -9.25
CA ALA A 205 0.24 1.72 -9.35
C ALA A 205 -0.57 2.74 -10.15
N VAL A 206 -0.36 4.04 -9.95
CA VAL A 206 -1.03 5.08 -10.75
C VAL A 206 -0.59 5.03 -12.22
N CYS A 207 0.69 4.86 -12.52
CA CYS A 207 1.17 4.69 -13.90
C CYS A 207 0.55 3.45 -14.56
N TRP A 208 0.48 2.33 -13.85
CA TRP A 208 -0.18 1.11 -14.32
C TRP A 208 -1.68 1.34 -14.57
N MET A 209 -2.38 2.01 -13.64
CA MET A 209 -3.81 2.29 -13.77
C MET A 209 -4.11 3.22 -14.97
N LEU A 210 -3.26 4.22 -15.22
CA LEU A 210 -3.38 5.11 -16.37
C LEU A 210 -2.89 4.49 -17.68
N ASP A 211 -2.16 3.38 -17.60
CA ASP A 211 -1.39 2.79 -18.70
C ASP A 211 -0.45 3.81 -19.37
N ASP A 212 0.20 4.63 -18.54
CA ASP A 212 1.16 5.65 -18.97
C ASP A 212 2.31 5.77 -17.96
N TRP A 213 3.51 5.40 -18.42
CA TRP A 213 4.75 5.45 -17.66
C TRP A 213 5.66 6.60 -18.10
N SER A 214 5.25 7.41 -19.07
CA SER A 214 6.08 8.47 -19.68
C SER A 214 6.40 9.62 -18.72
N ALA A 215 5.63 9.75 -17.65
CA ALA A 215 5.80 10.79 -16.64
C ALA A 215 6.99 10.56 -15.70
N ILE A 216 7.51 9.34 -15.60
CA ILE A 216 8.52 8.95 -14.60
C ILE A 216 9.70 8.20 -15.23
N ASP A 217 10.86 8.30 -14.59
CA ASP A 217 12.05 7.50 -14.91
C ASP A 217 12.01 6.18 -14.14
N VAL A 218 11.53 5.12 -14.80
CA VAL A 218 11.30 3.79 -14.18
C VAL A 218 12.61 3.14 -13.74
N ASP A 219 13.66 3.20 -14.57
CA ASP A 219 14.94 2.56 -14.25
C ASP A 219 15.63 3.25 -13.07
N ARG A 220 15.53 4.58 -12.96
CA ARG A 220 16.03 5.29 -11.78
C ARG A 220 15.26 4.90 -10.51
N ALA A 221 13.93 4.75 -10.60
CA ALA A 221 13.11 4.30 -9.48
C ALA A 221 13.44 2.87 -9.04
N ILE A 222 13.66 1.96 -9.98
CA ILE A 222 14.15 0.60 -9.70
C ILE A 222 15.55 0.66 -9.06
N GLY A 223 16.42 1.56 -9.50
CA GLY A 223 17.71 1.84 -8.86
C GLY A 223 17.58 2.21 -7.38
N PHE A 224 16.57 3.01 -7.01
CA PHE A 224 16.26 3.31 -5.60
C PHE A 224 15.79 2.07 -4.83
N LEU A 225 14.95 1.21 -5.43
CA LEU A 225 14.56 -0.06 -4.80
C LEU A 225 15.77 -0.96 -4.54
N ARG A 226 16.68 -1.08 -5.51
CA ARG A 226 17.92 -1.86 -5.35
C ARG A 226 18.74 -1.37 -4.15
N ARG A 227 18.87 -0.05 -3.96
CA ARG A 227 19.58 0.55 -2.81
C ARG A 227 18.80 0.47 -1.48
N SER A 228 17.49 0.30 -1.54
CA SER A 228 16.62 0.12 -0.36
C SER A 228 16.52 -1.34 0.10
N ARG A 229 17.15 -2.28 -0.63
CA ARG A 229 17.21 -3.69 -0.25
C ARG A 229 18.15 -3.89 0.93
N CYS A 230 17.69 -4.65 1.91
CA CYS A 230 18.44 -5.01 3.11
C CYS A 230 19.29 -6.27 2.88
N TRP A 231 20.26 -6.51 3.77
CA TRP A 231 21.15 -7.66 3.71
C TRP A 231 20.44 -9.01 3.84
N ASP A 232 19.25 -9.03 4.44
CA ASP A 232 18.42 -10.21 4.65
C ASP A 232 17.43 -10.45 3.49
N GLY A 233 17.60 -9.72 2.38
CA GLY A 233 16.80 -9.83 1.16
C GLY A 233 15.53 -8.96 1.16
N SER A 234 15.08 -8.48 2.33
CA SER A 234 13.90 -7.63 2.48
C SER A 234 14.12 -6.19 1.97
N PHE A 235 13.10 -5.34 2.04
CA PHE A 235 13.23 -3.92 1.70
C PHE A 235 12.90 -3.01 2.88
N GLY A 236 13.74 -2.01 3.10
CA GLY A 236 13.49 -0.89 4.00
C GLY A 236 12.58 0.16 3.36
N GLN A 237 12.11 1.13 4.15
CA GLN A 237 11.37 2.28 3.60
C GLN A 237 12.23 3.14 2.67
N SER A 238 13.50 3.31 3.01
CA SER A 238 14.51 3.97 2.19
C SER A 238 15.85 3.26 2.31
N GLU A 239 16.86 3.78 1.61
CA GLU A 239 18.24 3.35 1.76
C GLU A 239 18.66 3.29 3.24
N THR A 240 19.38 2.23 3.61
CA THR A 240 19.90 1.95 4.96
C THR A 240 18.87 1.69 6.08
N GLN A 241 17.56 1.72 5.78
CA GLN A 241 16.54 1.41 6.78
C GLN A 241 16.35 -0.10 6.98
N GLU A 242 15.83 -0.46 8.16
CA GLU A 242 15.49 -1.84 8.52
C GLU A 242 14.39 -2.40 7.58
N GLY A 243 14.57 -3.66 7.19
CA GLY A 243 13.59 -4.43 6.44
C GLY A 243 12.23 -4.45 7.10
N HIS A 244 11.16 -4.19 6.33
CA HIS A 244 9.80 -4.10 6.86
C HIS A 244 8.78 -4.73 5.91
N GLY A 245 7.81 -5.49 6.44
CA GLY A 245 6.82 -6.23 5.64
C GLY A 245 6.04 -5.32 4.67
N GLY A 246 5.59 -4.16 5.15
CA GLY A 246 4.92 -3.16 4.30
C GLY A 246 5.79 -2.60 3.17
N SER A 247 7.05 -2.22 3.44
CA SER A 247 7.97 -1.71 2.41
C SER A 247 8.38 -2.80 1.42
N THR A 248 8.54 -4.02 1.92
CA THR A 248 8.83 -5.22 1.13
C THR A 248 7.69 -5.52 0.17
N TYR A 249 6.44 -5.47 0.64
CA TYR A 249 5.26 -5.53 -0.23
C TYR A 249 5.29 -4.43 -1.29
N CYS A 250 5.52 -3.17 -0.89
CA CYS A 250 5.53 -2.04 -1.81
C CYS A 250 6.56 -2.23 -2.94
N ALA A 251 7.77 -2.70 -2.61
CA ALA A 251 8.81 -3.00 -3.59
C ALA A 251 8.42 -4.14 -4.55
N VAL A 252 7.95 -5.27 -4.00
CA VAL A 252 7.54 -6.44 -4.80
C VAL A 252 6.35 -6.11 -5.70
N ALA A 253 5.33 -5.44 -5.18
CA ALA A 253 4.16 -5.04 -5.94
C ALA A 253 4.49 -4.01 -7.02
N ALA A 254 5.36 -3.03 -6.74
CA ALA A 254 5.82 -2.07 -7.75
C ALA A 254 6.54 -2.79 -8.91
N LEU A 255 7.46 -3.70 -8.61
CA LEU A 255 8.17 -4.48 -9.64
C LEU A 255 7.22 -5.38 -10.44
N ALA A 256 6.21 -5.99 -9.80
CA ALA A 256 5.18 -6.76 -10.49
C ALA A 256 4.37 -5.89 -11.46
N LEU A 257 3.93 -4.70 -11.03
CA LEU A 257 3.17 -3.76 -11.86
C LEU A 257 4.00 -3.24 -13.04
N ALA A 258 5.31 -3.06 -12.87
CA ALA A 258 6.23 -2.67 -13.94
C ALA A 258 6.66 -3.84 -14.85
N ASN A 259 6.21 -5.08 -14.57
CA ASN A 259 6.66 -6.30 -15.23
C ASN A 259 8.20 -6.47 -15.17
N ARG A 260 8.78 -6.21 -13.99
CA ARG A 260 10.22 -6.22 -13.70
C ARG A 260 10.56 -7.03 -12.45
N LEU A 261 9.87 -8.17 -12.24
CA LEU A 261 10.16 -9.03 -11.08
C LEU A 261 11.54 -9.69 -11.15
N ASP A 262 12.13 -9.81 -12.33
CA ASP A 262 13.50 -10.28 -12.58
C ASP A 262 14.57 -9.45 -11.85
N GLU A 263 14.26 -8.19 -11.54
CA GLU A 263 15.09 -7.31 -10.71
C GLU A 263 15.39 -7.86 -9.30
N LEU A 264 14.55 -8.76 -8.80
CA LEU A 264 14.75 -9.40 -7.50
C LEU A 264 15.90 -10.41 -7.50
N ASP A 265 16.30 -10.90 -8.68
CA ASP A 265 17.35 -11.90 -8.86
C ASP A 265 18.76 -11.27 -9.00
N GLU A 266 18.84 -9.99 -9.37
CA GLU A 266 20.11 -9.34 -9.66
C GLU A 266 21.06 -9.24 -8.46
N VAL A 267 22.31 -9.67 -8.67
CA VAL A 267 23.41 -9.50 -7.72
C VAL A 267 24.12 -8.18 -8.01
N ASP A 268 23.96 -7.21 -7.12
CA ASP A 268 24.73 -5.97 -7.15
C ASP A 268 26.20 -6.27 -6.83
N GLU A 269 27.04 -6.32 -7.88
CA GLU A 269 28.49 -6.52 -7.76
C GLU A 269 29.20 -5.35 -7.03
N SER A 270 28.55 -4.19 -6.90
CA SER A 270 29.15 -2.99 -6.31
C SER A 270 29.08 -2.91 -4.78
N ALA A 271 28.28 -3.79 -4.15
CA ALA A 271 28.08 -3.81 -2.70
C ALA A 271 29.07 -4.73 -1.94
N ALA A 272 30.10 -5.25 -2.62
CA ALA A 272 31.16 -5.99 -1.94
C ALA A 272 31.92 -5.04 -0.98
N PRO A 273 32.09 -5.37 0.30
CA PRO A 273 32.93 -4.58 1.19
C PRO A 273 34.36 -4.52 0.60
N PRO A 274 35.09 -3.39 0.74
CA PRO A 274 36.46 -3.32 0.28
C PRO A 274 37.28 -4.35 1.07
N THR A 275 37.56 -5.50 0.46
CA THR A 275 38.39 -6.52 1.07
C THR A 275 39.80 -5.94 1.23
N ALA A 276 40.27 -5.86 2.46
CA ALA A 276 41.63 -5.52 2.78
C ALA A 276 42.57 -6.40 1.95
N SER A 277 43.52 -5.77 1.26
CA SER A 277 44.61 -6.44 0.57
C SER A 277 45.31 -7.40 1.54
N SER A 278 45.23 -8.70 1.27
CA SER A 278 46.22 -9.63 1.79
C SER A 278 46.61 -10.63 0.70
N SER A 279 47.91 -10.74 0.55
CA SER A 279 48.67 -11.50 -0.42
C SER A 279 48.47 -13.01 -0.27
N GLY A 280 48.22 -13.67 -1.41
CA GLY A 280 48.78 -14.96 -1.80
C GLY A 280 48.69 -16.15 -0.84
N SER A 281 47.82 -17.11 -1.18
CA SER A 281 48.17 -18.54 -1.16
C SER A 281 47.17 -19.33 -2.00
N SER A 282 47.67 -20.03 -3.02
CA SER A 282 46.87 -20.95 -3.83
C SER A 282 46.63 -22.24 -3.04
N ALA A 283 45.41 -22.46 -2.60
CA ALA A 283 44.93 -23.78 -2.21
C ALA A 283 43.60 -24.01 -2.92
N ALA A 284 43.62 -24.93 -3.89
CA ALA A 284 42.42 -25.49 -4.48
C ALA A 284 41.66 -26.23 -3.36
N THR A 285 40.47 -25.75 -3.04
CA THR A 285 39.54 -26.46 -2.15
C THR A 285 38.18 -26.53 -2.83
N ASP A 286 37.75 -27.77 -3.00
CA ASP A 286 36.43 -28.28 -3.37
C ASP A 286 35.31 -27.28 -3.58
N SER A 287 34.75 -27.35 -4.79
CA SER A 287 33.38 -26.97 -5.09
C SER A 287 32.41 -27.92 -4.36
N THR A 288 32.27 -27.78 -3.05
CA THR A 288 31.08 -28.26 -2.34
C THR A 288 30.00 -27.20 -2.52
N SER A 289 28.97 -27.56 -3.28
CA SER A 289 27.73 -26.81 -3.45
C SER A 289 27.14 -26.46 -2.09
N THR A 290 27.36 -25.25 -1.61
CA THR A 290 26.47 -24.61 -0.64
C THR A 290 25.15 -24.38 -1.36
N ALA A 291 24.05 -24.90 -0.79
CA ALA A 291 22.71 -24.85 -1.37
C ALA A 291 22.30 -23.38 -1.67
N GLY A 292 22.54 -22.97 -2.91
CA GLY A 292 22.35 -21.62 -3.41
C GLY A 292 20.91 -21.38 -3.80
N GLY A 293 20.19 -20.65 -2.95
CA GLY A 293 19.03 -19.87 -3.40
C GLY A 293 19.52 -18.47 -3.72
N GLY A 294 19.32 -17.98 -4.95
CA GLY A 294 19.68 -16.61 -5.34
C GLY A 294 18.99 -15.54 -4.48
N ARG A 295 19.25 -14.25 -4.74
CA ARG A 295 18.75 -13.15 -3.90
C ARG A 295 17.23 -13.17 -3.70
N ARG A 296 16.45 -13.55 -4.70
CA ARG A 296 15.00 -13.74 -4.57
C ARG A 296 14.65 -14.77 -3.48
N ALA A 297 15.36 -15.88 -3.39
CA ALA A 297 15.11 -16.90 -2.38
C ALA A 297 15.40 -16.39 -0.95
N GLU A 298 16.33 -15.44 -0.77
CA GLU A 298 16.56 -14.78 0.53
C GLU A 298 15.34 -13.96 0.94
N LEU A 299 14.77 -13.18 0.01
CA LEU A 299 13.54 -12.43 0.21
C LEU A 299 12.36 -13.35 0.55
N GLU A 300 12.18 -14.44 -0.21
CA GLU A 300 11.11 -15.41 0.02
C GLU A 300 11.23 -16.06 1.41
N ARG A 301 12.43 -16.48 1.81
CA ARG A 301 12.70 -17.00 3.16
C ARG A 301 12.43 -15.95 4.23
N TRP A 302 12.82 -14.70 4.01
CA TRP A 302 12.56 -13.62 4.96
C TRP A 302 11.05 -13.42 5.16
N LEU A 303 10.28 -13.35 4.06
CA LEU A 303 8.83 -13.22 4.10
C LEU A 303 8.17 -14.40 4.83
N LEU A 304 8.57 -15.63 4.54
CA LEU A 304 8.04 -16.82 5.23
C LEU A 304 8.39 -16.81 6.73
N SER A 305 9.60 -16.36 7.09
CA SER A 305 10.03 -16.24 8.50
C SER A 305 9.23 -15.22 9.32
N ARG A 306 8.42 -14.37 8.68
CA ARG A 306 7.52 -13.44 9.37
C ARG A 306 6.33 -14.14 10.00
N GLN A 307 5.90 -15.29 9.47
CA GLN A 307 4.84 -16.06 10.09
C GLN A 307 5.30 -16.65 11.41
N GLN A 308 4.61 -16.33 12.51
CA GLN A 308 4.91 -16.86 13.82
C GLN A 308 4.07 -18.11 14.07
N SER A 309 4.69 -19.15 14.63
CA SER A 309 4.07 -20.48 14.81
C SER A 309 2.69 -20.41 15.47
N GLY A 310 1.67 -21.00 14.82
CA GLY A 310 0.29 -21.04 15.30
C GLY A 310 -0.45 -19.70 15.25
N THR A 311 0.09 -18.67 14.58
CA THR A 311 -0.49 -17.32 14.50
C THR A 311 -0.28 -16.71 13.11
N GLY A 312 -0.47 -15.39 12.98
CA GLY A 312 -0.19 -14.64 11.76
C GLY A 312 1.24 -14.12 11.65
N PHE A 313 1.38 -12.97 11.00
CA PHE A 313 2.67 -12.41 10.61
C PHE A 313 3.08 -11.23 11.49
N ASN A 314 4.39 -11.04 11.66
CA ASN A 314 4.96 -9.78 12.13
C ASN A 314 5.57 -8.99 10.96
N GLY A 315 5.79 -7.69 11.17
CA GLY A 315 6.36 -6.83 10.12
C GLY A 315 7.89 -6.87 10.05
N ARG A 316 8.54 -7.28 11.13
CA ARG A 316 9.99 -7.17 11.37
C ARG A 316 10.46 -8.23 12.37
N LEU A 317 11.77 -8.49 12.37
CA LEU A 317 12.41 -9.40 13.31
C LEU A 317 12.12 -8.96 14.75
N GLU A 318 11.86 -9.92 15.63
CA GLU A 318 11.64 -9.70 17.07
C GLU A 318 10.49 -8.72 17.41
N LYS A 319 9.55 -8.50 16.48
CA LYS A 319 8.33 -7.71 16.71
C LYS A 319 7.10 -8.62 16.86
N PRO A 320 6.10 -8.17 17.64
CA PRO A 320 4.87 -8.92 17.80
C PRO A 320 4.11 -9.04 16.47
N VAL A 321 3.27 -10.07 16.40
CA VAL A 321 2.30 -10.25 15.31
C VAL A 321 1.27 -9.13 15.26
N ASP A 322 0.79 -8.86 14.05
CA ASP A 322 -0.21 -7.82 13.77
C ASP A 322 -0.98 -8.24 12.50
N THR A 323 -2.32 -8.23 12.58
CA THR A 323 -3.20 -8.75 11.53
C THR A 323 -2.99 -8.12 10.17
N CYS A 324 -2.49 -6.89 10.09
CA CYS A 324 -2.24 -6.26 8.78
C CYS A 324 -1.09 -6.93 8.01
N TYR A 325 -0.13 -7.56 8.69
CA TYR A 325 0.98 -8.23 8.01
C TYR A 325 0.59 -9.56 7.36
N SER A 326 -0.55 -10.14 7.74
CA SER A 326 -1.15 -11.25 7.00
C SER A 326 -1.43 -10.85 5.55
N PHE A 327 -1.78 -9.59 5.30
CA PHE A 327 -1.84 -9.05 3.94
C PHE A 327 -0.45 -8.68 3.42
N TRP A 328 0.32 -7.83 4.11
CA TRP A 328 1.57 -7.31 3.55
C TRP A 328 2.55 -8.43 3.16
N CYS A 329 2.73 -9.43 4.02
CA CYS A 329 3.60 -10.56 3.73
C CYS A 329 2.91 -11.56 2.80
N GLY A 330 1.63 -11.89 3.05
CA GLY A 330 0.89 -12.89 2.27
C GLY A 330 0.67 -12.49 0.81
N ALA A 331 0.45 -11.20 0.54
CA ALA A 331 0.31 -10.65 -0.81
C ALA A 331 1.64 -10.62 -1.56
N ALA A 332 2.74 -10.26 -0.87
CA ALA A 332 4.08 -10.33 -1.46
C ALA A 332 4.43 -11.78 -1.85
N LEU A 333 4.14 -12.75 -0.97
CA LEU A 333 4.30 -14.18 -1.27
C LEU A 333 3.40 -14.64 -2.43
N GLN A 334 2.16 -14.16 -2.51
CA GLN A 334 1.26 -14.45 -3.65
C GLN A 334 1.82 -13.91 -4.98
N ILE A 335 2.34 -12.69 -5.01
CA ILE A 335 2.97 -12.09 -6.19
C ILE A 335 4.19 -12.91 -6.64
N LEU A 336 4.94 -13.47 -5.68
CA LEU A 336 6.11 -14.31 -5.94
C LEU A 336 5.77 -15.77 -6.26
N GLY A 337 4.49 -16.17 -6.23
CA GLY A 337 4.07 -17.56 -6.43
C GLY A 337 4.33 -18.49 -5.22
N GLN A 338 4.65 -17.92 -4.06
CA GLN A 338 5.06 -18.64 -2.84
C GLN A 338 3.99 -18.69 -1.74
N HIS A 339 2.75 -18.28 -2.04
CA HIS A 339 1.67 -18.25 -1.03
C HIS A 339 1.31 -19.63 -0.48
N HIS A 340 1.49 -20.69 -1.27
CA HIS A 340 1.22 -22.06 -0.88
C HIS A 340 2.10 -22.58 0.28
N HIS A 341 3.21 -21.89 0.58
CA HIS A 341 4.07 -22.18 1.73
C HIS A 341 3.58 -21.58 3.05
N ILE A 342 2.53 -20.75 3.04
CA ILE A 342 1.97 -20.15 4.26
C ILE A 342 1.13 -21.20 5.00
N ASP A 343 1.29 -21.29 6.32
CA ASP A 343 0.32 -21.99 7.18
C ASP A 343 -0.96 -21.16 7.25
N ALA A 344 -1.81 -21.32 6.24
CA ALA A 344 -3.04 -20.56 6.09
C ALA A 344 -4.06 -20.87 7.19
N ALA A 345 -4.07 -22.09 7.73
CA ALA A 345 -5.02 -22.46 8.77
C ALA A 345 -4.76 -21.64 10.04
N SER A 346 -3.50 -21.55 10.46
CA SER A 346 -3.08 -20.72 11.60
C SER A 346 -3.33 -19.23 11.36
N ASP A 347 -3.00 -18.71 10.18
CA ASP A 347 -3.17 -17.28 9.88
C ASP A 347 -4.65 -16.88 9.78
N ILE A 348 -5.51 -17.70 9.14
CA ILE A 348 -6.96 -17.47 9.14
C ILE A 348 -7.50 -17.50 10.59
N GLY A 349 -7.10 -18.50 11.39
CA GLY A 349 -7.51 -18.60 12.79
C GLY A 349 -7.12 -17.37 13.61
N TRP A 350 -5.90 -16.88 13.41
CA TRP A 350 -5.39 -15.64 14.00
C TRP A 350 -6.24 -14.43 13.62
N ILE A 351 -6.48 -14.21 12.32
CA ILE A 351 -7.31 -13.09 11.86
C ILE A 351 -8.72 -13.15 12.44
N LEU A 352 -9.35 -14.34 12.42
CA LEU A 352 -10.71 -14.52 12.94
C LEU A 352 -10.79 -14.31 14.45
N SER A 353 -9.71 -14.56 15.19
CA SER A 353 -9.64 -14.27 16.64
C SER A 353 -9.62 -12.76 16.96
N ALA A 354 -9.29 -11.91 15.99
CA ALA A 354 -9.32 -10.45 16.11
C ALA A 354 -10.63 -9.81 15.56
N VAL A 355 -11.64 -10.61 15.25
CA VAL A 355 -12.95 -10.10 14.80
C VAL A 355 -13.71 -9.49 15.96
N SER A 356 -14.18 -8.25 15.79
CA SER A 356 -15.01 -7.58 16.80
C SER A 356 -16.46 -8.09 16.76
N PRO A 357 -17.16 -8.19 17.92
CA PRO A 357 -18.58 -8.55 17.97
C PRO A 357 -19.51 -7.64 17.16
N VAL A 358 -19.09 -6.40 16.86
CA VAL A 358 -19.87 -5.42 16.06
C VAL A 358 -19.44 -5.37 14.59
N GLY A 359 -18.59 -6.31 14.15
CA GLY A 359 -17.92 -6.28 12.86
C GLY A 359 -16.67 -5.40 12.87
N GLY A 360 -15.83 -5.59 11.85
CA GLY A 360 -14.47 -5.06 11.82
C GLY A 360 -13.47 -6.02 12.47
N ILE A 361 -12.19 -5.84 12.15
CA ILE A 361 -11.07 -6.65 12.63
C ILE A 361 -10.02 -5.69 13.20
N SER A 362 -9.50 -6.00 14.37
CA SER A 362 -8.51 -5.21 15.08
C SER A 362 -7.08 -5.66 14.73
N LYS A 363 -6.12 -4.88 15.20
CA LYS A 363 -4.69 -5.18 15.09
C LYS A 363 -4.29 -6.52 15.74
N VAL A 364 -4.82 -6.78 16.91
CA VAL A 364 -4.66 -8.00 17.71
C VAL A 364 -6.01 -8.34 18.37
N PRO A 365 -6.21 -9.57 18.85
CA PRO A 365 -7.40 -9.92 19.62
C PRO A 365 -7.65 -8.95 20.79
N ASP A 366 -8.93 -8.72 21.09
CA ASP A 366 -9.42 -7.82 22.14
C ASP A 366 -9.20 -6.30 21.95
N ASP A 367 -8.41 -5.88 20.97
CA ASP A 367 -8.29 -4.46 20.60
C ASP A 367 -9.56 -3.94 19.88
N PRO A 368 -9.84 -2.62 19.92
CA PRO A 368 -10.89 -2.03 19.10
C PRO A 368 -10.61 -2.19 17.60
N PRO A 369 -11.62 -2.49 16.76
CA PRO A 369 -11.42 -2.59 15.31
C PRO A 369 -11.24 -1.21 14.68
N ASP A 370 -10.43 -1.13 13.63
CA ASP A 370 -10.26 0.05 12.78
C ASP A 370 -10.31 -0.29 11.29
N LEU A 371 -10.53 0.72 10.44
CA LEU A 371 -10.72 0.54 9.00
C LEU A 371 -9.51 -0.10 8.30
N MET A 372 -8.29 0.24 8.71
CA MET A 372 -7.07 -0.26 8.05
C MET A 372 -6.87 -1.74 8.34
N HIS A 373 -6.85 -2.14 9.62
CA HIS A 373 -6.69 -3.55 9.97
C HIS A 373 -7.89 -4.38 9.52
N SER A 374 -9.11 -3.83 9.59
CA SER A 374 -10.31 -4.49 9.08
C SER A 374 -10.19 -4.83 7.61
N TYR A 375 -9.80 -3.85 6.80
CA TYR A 375 -9.65 -4.03 5.36
C TYR A 375 -8.50 -4.98 5.01
N LEU A 376 -7.29 -4.74 5.54
CA LEU A 376 -6.12 -5.56 5.22
C LEU A 376 -6.32 -7.02 5.67
N SER A 377 -6.97 -7.24 6.82
CA SER A 377 -7.37 -8.58 7.24
C SER A 377 -8.38 -9.23 6.30
N THR A 378 -9.38 -8.47 5.83
CA THR A 378 -10.36 -8.95 4.84
C THR A 378 -9.68 -9.31 3.51
N ALA A 379 -8.70 -8.51 3.09
CA ALA A 379 -7.88 -8.77 1.92
C ALA A 379 -7.03 -10.04 2.08
N ALA A 380 -6.37 -10.22 3.23
CA ALA A 380 -5.62 -11.44 3.56
C ALA A 380 -6.50 -12.70 3.54
N LEU A 381 -7.71 -12.63 4.12
CA LEU A 381 -8.68 -13.73 4.06
C LEU A 381 -9.10 -14.04 2.62
N SER A 382 -9.21 -13.04 1.75
CA SER A 382 -9.48 -13.26 0.32
C SER A 382 -8.32 -13.97 -0.36
N LEU A 383 -7.08 -13.55 -0.09
CA LEU A 383 -5.88 -14.24 -0.60
C LEU A 383 -5.88 -15.71 -0.16
N HIS A 384 -6.15 -16.01 1.11
CA HIS A 384 -6.21 -17.38 1.59
C HIS A 384 -7.34 -18.20 0.94
N ALA A 385 -8.48 -17.57 0.67
CA ALA A 385 -9.64 -18.23 0.05
C ALA A 385 -9.40 -18.61 -1.42
N HIS A 386 -8.60 -17.82 -2.14
CA HIS A 386 -8.41 -17.93 -3.59
C HIS A 386 -6.98 -18.23 -4.03
N GLY A 387 -6.03 -18.27 -3.09
CA GLY A 387 -4.62 -18.60 -3.33
C GLY A 387 -4.43 -20.02 -3.86
N GLU A 388 -3.31 -20.24 -4.53
CA GLU A 388 -3.02 -21.55 -5.13
C GLU A 388 -2.85 -22.61 -4.04
N PRO A 389 -3.47 -23.80 -4.20
CA PRO A 389 -3.21 -24.92 -3.33
C PRO A 389 -1.75 -25.39 -3.52
N ALA A 390 -1.17 -25.99 -2.48
CA ALA A 390 0.12 -26.65 -2.61
C ALA A 390 0.07 -27.70 -3.73
N GLN A 391 1.16 -27.83 -4.50
CA GLN A 391 1.24 -28.83 -5.56
C GLN A 391 1.06 -30.23 -4.94
N SER A 392 0.31 -31.09 -5.64
CA SER A 392 -0.27 -32.36 -5.17
C SER A 392 0.72 -33.41 -4.65
N ASP A 393 2.03 -33.17 -4.75
CA ASP A 393 3.05 -34.18 -4.51
C ASP A 393 3.66 -34.10 -3.09
N GLU A 394 3.27 -33.10 -2.27
CA GLU A 394 3.79 -32.90 -0.90
C GLU A 394 2.73 -33.01 0.23
N ILE A 395 1.47 -33.33 -0.07
CA ILE A 395 0.39 -33.27 0.92
C ILE A 395 0.18 -34.62 1.63
N GLU A 396 0.81 -34.80 2.79
CA GLU A 396 0.14 -35.51 3.89
C GLU A 396 -1.10 -34.68 4.27
N SER A 397 -2.27 -35.16 3.82
CA SER A 397 -3.62 -34.64 4.11
C SER A 397 -3.68 -33.21 4.66
N ASP A 398 -3.97 -32.23 3.80
CA ASP A 398 -4.56 -30.97 4.26
C ASP A 398 -5.70 -31.32 5.22
N ASP A 399 -5.61 -30.83 6.46
CA ASP A 399 -6.64 -31.05 7.47
C ASP A 399 -7.99 -30.68 6.84
N ALA A 400 -8.95 -31.62 6.86
CA ALA A 400 -10.27 -31.41 6.29
C ALA A 400 -10.94 -30.13 6.86
N ALA A 401 -10.57 -29.71 8.08
CA ALA A 401 -10.97 -28.45 8.66
C ALA A 401 -10.44 -27.22 7.91
N ALA A 402 -9.17 -27.22 7.50
CA ALA A 402 -8.56 -26.14 6.73
C ALA A 402 -9.19 -26.00 5.34
N VAL A 403 -9.48 -27.11 4.67
CA VAL A 403 -10.19 -27.12 3.38
C VAL A 403 -11.60 -26.54 3.53
N ALA A 404 -12.35 -26.95 4.55
CA ALA A 404 -13.68 -26.44 4.83
C ALA A 404 -13.67 -24.94 5.16
N LEU A 405 -12.69 -24.47 5.93
CA LEU A 405 -12.50 -23.07 6.28
C LEU A 405 -12.26 -22.21 5.03
N ARG A 406 -11.36 -22.63 4.15
CA ARG A 406 -11.08 -21.94 2.88
C ARG A 406 -12.30 -21.92 1.95
N ALA A 407 -13.04 -23.02 1.87
CA ALA A 407 -14.29 -23.08 1.11
C ALA A 407 -15.36 -22.11 1.66
N GLY A 408 -15.48 -22.00 2.98
CA GLY A 408 -16.36 -21.04 3.65
C GLY A 408 -16.00 -19.59 3.28
N LEU A 409 -14.71 -19.24 3.36
CA LEU A 409 -14.23 -17.90 2.96
C LEU A 409 -14.47 -17.62 1.47
N ARG A 410 -14.19 -18.59 0.60
CA ARG A 410 -14.38 -18.49 -0.87
C ARG A 410 -15.84 -18.18 -1.24
N SER A 411 -16.80 -18.69 -0.49
CA SER A 411 -18.22 -18.38 -0.69
C SER A 411 -18.62 -16.96 -0.25
N SER A 412 -17.80 -16.32 0.58
CA SER A 412 -18.11 -15.03 1.23
C SER A 412 -17.30 -13.85 0.69
N LEU A 413 -16.15 -14.11 0.07
CA LEU A 413 -15.19 -13.11 -0.38
C LEU A 413 -14.92 -13.25 -1.88
N GLN A 414 -14.92 -12.12 -2.57
CA GLN A 414 -14.47 -12.03 -3.96
C GLN A 414 -12.94 -12.18 -4.05
N PRO A 415 -12.41 -12.66 -5.19
CA PRO A 415 -10.97 -12.71 -5.42
C PRO A 415 -10.34 -11.31 -5.49
N LEU A 416 -9.11 -11.22 -5.01
CA LEU A 416 -8.31 -10.00 -4.88
C LEU A 416 -7.06 -10.09 -5.76
N ASP A 417 -6.77 -9.03 -6.51
CA ASP A 417 -5.46 -8.83 -7.12
C ASP A 417 -4.46 -8.36 -6.05
N PRO A 418 -3.36 -9.12 -5.79
CA PRO A 418 -2.44 -8.80 -4.70
C PRO A 418 -1.56 -7.57 -5.00
N ALA A 419 -1.32 -7.23 -6.27
CA ALA A 419 -0.40 -6.15 -6.65
C ALA A 419 -1.05 -4.76 -6.53
N LEU A 420 -2.33 -4.63 -6.89
CA LEU A 420 -3.12 -3.41 -6.74
C LEU A 420 -3.94 -3.37 -5.46
N ASN A 421 -4.04 -4.49 -4.74
CA ASN A 421 -4.93 -4.63 -3.59
C ASN A 421 -6.39 -4.27 -3.93
N LEU A 422 -6.87 -4.73 -5.09
CA LEU A 422 -8.21 -4.43 -5.61
C LEU A 422 -8.93 -5.73 -5.96
N SER A 423 -10.26 -5.79 -5.81
CA SER A 423 -10.98 -6.98 -6.30
C SER A 423 -10.74 -7.17 -7.80
N GLU A 424 -10.64 -8.42 -8.25
CA GLU A 424 -10.44 -8.73 -9.68
C GLU A 424 -11.56 -8.13 -10.55
N SER A 425 -12.77 -8.04 -10.01
CA SER A 425 -13.91 -7.42 -10.71
C SER A 425 -13.74 -5.91 -10.92
N SER A 426 -13.18 -5.20 -9.93
CA SER A 426 -12.92 -3.77 -10.00
C SER A 426 -11.66 -3.47 -10.82
N LYS A 427 -10.64 -4.34 -10.77
CA LYS A 427 -9.49 -4.29 -11.68
C LYS A 427 -9.91 -4.44 -13.14
N ALA A 428 -10.78 -5.40 -13.45
CA ALA A 428 -11.30 -5.57 -14.80
C ALA A 428 -12.03 -4.32 -15.31
N TRP A 429 -12.81 -3.67 -14.43
CA TRP A 429 -13.47 -2.40 -14.76
C TRP A 429 -12.47 -1.28 -15.06
N LEU A 430 -11.41 -1.19 -14.27
CA LEU A 430 -10.33 -0.21 -14.44
C LEU A 430 -9.62 -0.40 -15.79
N VAL A 431 -9.22 -1.63 -16.13
CA VAL A 431 -8.63 -1.95 -17.45
C VAL A 431 -9.61 -1.60 -18.58
N GLN A 432 -10.90 -1.88 -18.39
CA GLN A 432 -11.91 -1.62 -19.40
C GLN A 432 -12.15 -0.13 -19.68
N HIS A 433 -12.16 0.71 -18.65
CA HIS A 433 -12.57 2.12 -18.78
C HIS A 433 -11.41 3.09 -18.70
N LEU A 434 -10.35 2.79 -17.94
CA LEU A 434 -9.23 3.70 -17.75
C LEU A 434 -8.10 3.47 -18.79
N HIS A 435 -7.79 2.23 -19.19
CA HIS A 435 -6.74 1.98 -20.20
C HIS A 435 -7.15 2.33 -21.64
N ARG A 436 -8.46 2.33 -21.95
CA ARG A 436 -8.95 2.53 -23.32
C ARG A 436 -8.88 3.98 -23.84
N HIS A 437 -8.63 4.96 -22.98
CA HIS A 437 -8.61 6.38 -23.36
C HIS A 437 -7.20 6.90 -23.71
N ARG A 438 -6.39 6.09 -24.41
CA ARG A 438 -5.12 6.54 -24.99
C ARG A 438 -5.30 7.47 -26.18
#